data_AF-A0A2S7NUQ7-F1
#
_entry.id   AF-A0A2S7NUQ7-F1
#
_cell.length_a   1.000
_cell.length_b   1.000
_cell.length_c   1.000
_cell.angle_alpha   90.00
_cell.angle_beta   90.00
_cell.angle_gamma   90.00
#
_symmetry.space_group_name_H-M   'P 1'
#
loop_
_entity.id
_entity.type
_entity.pdbx_description
1 polymer ?
#
loop_
_entity_poly.entity_id
_entity_poly.type
_entity_poly.pdbx_seq_one_letter_code
_entity_poly.pdbx_strand_id
1 'polypeptide(L)'
;MARNNIHSFSFPIATSKPSAKMAAEGTQAQPRSRVFFDISIGKVPQGRVTFELYNDITPKTAENFRALCTGEKGAGKAGKPLHYKGSGFHRVIKQFMIQGGDFTAGNGTGGESIYGTKFDDENFEKKHEKPFLLSMANAGPGTNGSQFFITTVPTPHLDGKHVVFGEVLSGKSIVRKIENMPTQPGDKPNKDVTITDCGELTGEEAENADQKTPDATGDPYEDFPEDNTTPPSAAETVKIVTDLKTFGNTAFKSDNLPLALDKYEKGLRYLNEEPDLTSAPAETSSTLSSLRFTLNSNSALLHNKLKNFSDAEKSASAALDVTGVSDADKAKALYRRAIAYVGLKDEDGALKDLEEANKLVPGDAAVVKELAAVKKNAADRAKKEKAAYSKFFS
;
A
#
# COMPACT_ATOMS: atom_id res chain seq x y z
N MET A 1 76.54 -1.40 67.74
CA MET A 1 77.30 -2.67 67.62
C MET A 1 76.55 -3.59 66.66
N ALA A 2 77.30 -4.22 65.75
CA ALA A 2 76.92 -5.34 64.87
C ALA A 2 75.87 -5.06 63.78
N ARG A 3 75.91 -5.67 62.59
CA ARG A 3 76.93 -6.18 61.66
C ARG A 3 76.11 -6.68 60.45
N ASN A 4 76.68 -6.57 59.25
CA ASN A 4 76.23 -7.19 58.00
C ASN A 4 75.82 -8.66 58.14
N ASN A 5 74.88 -9.15 57.31
CA ASN A 5 75.27 -10.08 56.25
C ASN A 5 74.25 -10.25 55.13
N ILE A 6 74.83 -10.47 53.94
CA ILE A 6 74.30 -10.53 52.59
C ILE A 6 74.25 -12.01 52.13
N HIS A 7 73.53 -12.27 51.04
CA HIS A 7 73.57 -13.41 50.09
C HIS A 7 72.31 -14.29 50.11
N SER A 8 71.40 -14.25 49.12
CA SER A 8 71.44 -14.36 47.65
C SER A 8 70.95 -15.73 47.20
N PHE A 9 69.83 -15.77 46.47
CA PHE A 9 69.59 -16.78 45.44
C PHE A 9 68.91 -16.12 44.23
N SER A 10 69.54 -16.34 43.08
CA SER A 10 69.21 -15.89 41.72
C SER A 10 68.12 -16.75 41.09
N PHE A 11 67.34 -16.21 40.14
CA PHE A 11 67.01 -16.82 38.82
C PHE A 11 66.06 -15.90 38.01
N PRO A 12 65.91 -16.07 36.67
CA PRO A 12 66.29 -15.07 35.69
C PRO A 12 65.12 -14.29 35.08
N ILE A 13 65.51 -13.21 34.41
CA ILE A 13 64.69 -12.31 33.59
C ILE A 13 64.06 -13.07 32.41
N ALA A 14 62.73 -13.05 32.33
CA ALA A 14 61.99 -13.32 31.11
C ALA A 14 61.24 -12.04 30.71
N THR A 15 61.60 -11.50 29.55
CA THR A 15 60.97 -10.33 28.92
C THR A 15 59.61 -10.75 28.34
N SER A 16 58.52 -10.30 28.95
CA SER A 16 57.20 -10.29 28.31
C SER A 16 56.68 -8.85 28.23
N LYS A 17 56.46 -8.38 26.99
CA LYS A 17 55.78 -7.10 26.73
C LYS A 17 54.34 -7.19 27.27
N PRO A 18 53.82 -6.18 27.99
CA PRO A 18 52.39 -6.11 28.23
C PRO A 18 51.70 -5.70 26.92
N SER A 19 50.90 -6.62 26.38
CA SER A 19 49.96 -6.35 25.30
C SER A 19 48.83 -5.48 25.88
N ALA A 20 48.79 -4.21 25.49
CA ALA A 20 47.68 -3.33 25.77
C ALA A 20 46.48 -3.76 24.90
N LYS A 21 45.58 -4.57 25.45
CA LYS A 21 44.22 -4.68 24.95
C LYS A 21 43.48 -3.41 25.37
N MET A 22 43.47 -2.40 24.50
CA MET A 22 42.40 -1.40 24.51
C MET A 22 41.12 -2.13 24.10
N ALA A 23 40.21 -2.30 25.05
CA ALA A 23 38.82 -2.64 24.72
C ALA A 23 38.22 -1.41 24.03
N ALA A 24 37.98 -1.53 22.73
CA ALA A 24 37.07 -0.64 22.03
C ALA A 24 35.66 -1.01 22.51
N GLU A 25 35.10 -0.23 23.43
CA GLU A 25 33.65 -0.18 23.62
C GLU A 25 33.05 0.40 22.34
N GLY A 26 32.54 -0.48 21.49
CA GLY A 26 31.68 -0.06 20.38
C GLY A 26 30.40 0.51 20.98
N THR A 27 30.18 1.81 20.79
CA THR A 27 28.91 2.46 21.08
C THR A 27 27.83 1.74 20.27
N GLN A 28 26.99 0.92 20.91
CA GLN A 28 25.75 0.47 20.28
C GLN A 28 24.93 1.73 20.02
N ALA A 29 24.72 2.06 18.74
CA ALA A 29 23.80 3.14 18.37
C ALA A 29 22.44 2.81 18.98
N GLN A 30 21.85 3.77 19.69
CA GLN A 30 20.51 3.60 20.25
C GLN A 30 19.54 3.22 19.13
N PRO A 31 18.70 2.18 19.32
CA PRO A 31 17.75 1.78 18.29
C PRO A 31 16.82 2.95 17.98
N ARG A 32 16.35 3.01 16.73
CA ARG A 32 15.41 4.04 16.32
C ARG A 32 14.05 3.86 17.00
N SER A 33 13.45 4.95 17.46
CA SER A 33 12.11 4.91 18.03
C SER A 33 11.09 4.53 16.97
N ARG A 34 10.14 3.65 17.35
CA ARG A 34 9.04 3.22 16.49
C ARG A 34 7.73 3.69 17.09
N VAL A 35 6.91 4.37 16.31
CA VAL A 35 5.63 4.93 16.75
C VAL A 35 4.51 4.51 15.82
N PHE A 36 3.26 4.68 16.24
CA PHE A 36 2.12 4.28 15.42
C PHE A 36 0.98 5.30 15.44
N PHE A 37 0.16 5.25 14.39
CA PHE A 37 -1.16 5.86 14.30
C PHE A 37 -2.21 4.80 13.95
N ASP A 38 -3.27 4.71 14.75
CA ASP A 38 -4.49 4.01 14.37
C ASP A 38 -5.42 4.99 13.64
N ILE A 39 -5.75 4.68 12.39
CA ILE A 39 -6.46 5.57 11.49
C ILE A 39 -7.92 5.15 11.34
N SER A 40 -8.82 6.14 11.32
CA SER A 40 -10.18 5.97 10.83
C SER A 40 -10.47 6.93 9.67
N ILE A 41 -11.34 6.50 8.76
CA ILE A 41 -11.90 7.33 7.67
C ILE A 41 -13.41 7.34 7.82
N GLY A 42 -13.99 8.52 8.05
CA GLY A 42 -15.43 8.66 8.28
C GLY A 42 -15.94 7.78 9.43
N LYS A 43 -15.16 7.68 10.52
CA LYS A 43 -15.40 6.83 11.71
C LYS A 43 -15.30 5.32 11.47
N VAL A 44 -14.89 4.88 10.28
CA VAL A 44 -14.60 3.47 10.00
C VAL A 44 -13.12 3.22 10.24
N PRO A 45 -12.73 2.32 11.18
CA PRO A 45 -11.33 1.96 11.38
C PRO A 45 -10.70 1.42 10.09
N GLN A 46 -9.48 1.88 9.79
CA GLN A 46 -8.69 1.43 8.63
C GLN A 46 -7.51 0.57 9.03
N GLY A 47 -7.10 0.62 10.31
CA GLY A 47 -5.95 -0.10 10.82
C GLY A 47 -4.83 0.86 11.24
N ARG A 48 -3.62 0.32 11.33
CA ARG A 48 -2.45 0.97 11.91
C ARG A 48 -1.43 1.34 10.84
N VAL A 49 -0.84 2.51 10.99
CA VAL A 49 0.37 2.96 10.29
C VAL A 49 1.49 3.03 11.32
N THR A 50 2.62 2.40 11.06
CA THR A 50 3.80 2.47 11.93
C THR A 50 4.90 3.27 11.27
N PHE A 51 5.73 3.90 12.08
CA PHE A 51 6.80 4.78 11.64
C PHE A 51 8.09 4.43 12.36
N GLU A 52 9.20 4.55 11.65
CA GLU A 52 10.53 4.64 12.25
C GLU A 52 10.96 6.12 12.27
N LEU A 53 11.47 6.58 13.41
CA LEU A 53 11.98 7.95 13.56
C LEU A 53 13.50 7.95 13.51
N TYR A 54 14.08 8.92 12.82
CA TYR A 54 15.54 9.04 12.65
C TYR A 54 16.17 9.76 13.84
N ASN A 55 16.00 9.26 15.07
CA ASN A 55 16.57 9.88 16.29
C ASN A 55 18.11 9.90 16.33
N ASP A 56 18.77 9.13 15.48
CA ASP A 56 20.20 9.16 15.22
C ASP A 56 20.64 10.33 14.30
N ILE A 57 19.71 10.91 13.54
CA ILE A 57 19.98 11.97 12.54
C ILE A 57 19.33 13.29 12.93
N THR A 58 18.07 13.25 13.35
CA THR A 58 17.26 14.41 13.76
C THR A 58 16.65 14.15 15.16
N PRO A 59 17.47 14.08 16.22
CA PRO A 59 17.02 13.72 17.57
C PRO A 59 15.94 14.65 18.13
N LYS A 60 16.02 15.97 17.93
CA LYS A 60 14.99 16.90 18.42
C LYS A 60 13.69 16.75 17.66
N THR A 61 13.76 16.61 16.34
CA THR A 61 12.57 16.45 15.50
C THR A 61 11.86 15.13 15.78
N ALA A 62 12.64 14.05 15.93
CA ALA A 62 12.15 12.74 16.31
C ALA A 62 11.51 12.74 17.70
N GLU A 63 12.18 13.31 18.72
CA GLU A 63 11.63 13.39 20.09
C GLU A 63 10.34 14.21 20.16
N ASN A 64 10.25 15.30 19.39
CA ASN A 64 9.01 16.07 19.27
C ASN A 64 7.86 15.20 18.77
N PHE A 65 8.06 14.48 17.65
CA PHE A 65 7.01 13.65 17.08
C PHE A 65 6.64 12.47 17.99
N ARG A 66 7.64 11.80 18.58
CA ARG A 66 7.45 10.68 19.51
C ARG A 66 6.63 11.10 20.73
N ALA A 67 7.00 12.20 21.38
CA ALA A 67 6.29 12.72 22.55
C ALA A 67 4.87 13.19 22.21
N LEU A 68 4.64 13.72 21.00
CA LEU A 68 3.30 14.04 20.50
C LEU A 68 2.48 12.79 20.15
N CYS A 69 3.11 11.64 19.88
CA CYS A 69 2.40 10.36 19.76
C CYS A 69 1.99 9.83 21.14
N THR A 70 2.81 9.98 22.18
CA THR A 70 2.50 9.46 23.52
C THR A 70 1.61 10.39 24.35
N GLY A 71 1.63 11.70 24.07
CA GLY A 71 0.92 12.71 24.87
C GLY A 71 1.56 12.98 26.23
N GLU A 72 2.78 12.49 26.49
CA GLU A 72 3.41 12.51 27.82
C GLU A 72 3.76 13.91 28.34
N LYS A 73 3.83 14.92 27.46
CA LYS A 73 4.18 16.30 27.82
C LYS A 73 2.99 17.14 28.31
N GLY A 74 1.80 16.53 28.44
CA GLY A 74 0.63 17.18 29.02
C GLY A 74 0.01 18.22 28.10
N ALA A 75 -0.37 19.39 28.64
CA ALA A 75 -1.00 20.46 27.89
C ALA A 75 0.02 21.48 27.37
N GLY A 76 -0.14 21.92 26.14
CA GLY A 76 0.68 22.97 25.54
C GLY A 76 0.15 24.37 25.84
N LYS A 77 0.77 25.40 25.25
CA LYS A 77 0.42 26.80 25.52
C LYS A 77 -0.96 27.17 24.94
N ALA A 78 -1.44 26.44 23.95
CA ALA A 78 -2.79 26.59 23.41
C ALA A 78 -3.89 26.02 24.34
N GLY A 79 -3.52 25.45 25.50
CA GLY A 79 -4.45 24.80 26.43
C GLY A 79 -5.02 23.48 25.92
N LYS A 80 -4.44 22.93 24.85
CA LYS A 80 -4.78 21.63 24.28
C LYS A 80 -3.71 20.60 24.67
N PRO A 81 -4.05 19.31 24.80
CA PRO A 81 -3.04 18.25 24.96
C PRO A 81 -2.03 18.27 23.82
N LEU A 82 -0.74 18.14 24.14
CA LEU A 82 0.35 17.93 23.18
C LEU A 82 0.29 16.48 22.69
N HIS A 83 -0.74 16.13 21.91
CA HIS A 83 -1.06 14.76 21.56
C HIS A 83 -1.75 14.69 20.19
N TYR A 84 -1.31 13.78 19.32
CA TYR A 84 -1.94 13.55 18.02
C TYR A 84 -3.27 12.81 18.07
N LYS A 85 -3.60 12.13 19.17
CA LYS A 85 -4.87 11.43 19.32
C LYS A 85 -6.06 12.40 19.16
N GLY A 86 -6.91 12.11 18.19
CA GLY A 86 -8.04 12.94 17.77
C GLY A 86 -7.72 13.99 16.69
N SER A 87 -6.44 14.20 16.36
CA SER A 87 -6.03 15.05 15.25
C SER A 87 -6.37 14.42 13.89
N GLY A 88 -6.60 15.26 12.89
CA GLY A 88 -6.90 14.82 11.53
C GLY A 88 -5.82 15.13 10.50
N PHE A 89 -5.93 14.47 9.34
CA PHE A 89 -5.26 14.89 8.10
C PHE A 89 -6.12 15.94 7.42
N HIS A 90 -5.68 17.19 7.47
CA HIS A 90 -6.48 18.34 7.04
C HIS A 90 -6.18 18.76 5.60
N ARG A 91 -5.10 18.25 5.00
CA ARG A 91 -4.69 18.56 3.64
C ARG A 91 -4.09 17.33 2.95
N VAL A 92 -4.63 16.94 1.80
CA VAL A 92 -4.24 15.75 1.04
C VAL A 92 -4.11 16.12 -0.44
N ILE A 93 -2.95 15.90 -1.02
CA ILE A 93 -2.70 16.15 -2.44
C ILE A 93 -2.17 14.87 -3.06
N LYS A 94 -2.98 14.30 -3.96
CA LYS A 94 -2.65 13.09 -4.70
C LYS A 94 -1.38 13.30 -5.54
N GLN A 95 -0.51 12.27 -5.60
CA GLN A 95 0.83 12.34 -6.21
C GLN A 95 1.71 13.41 -5.57
N PHE A 96 1.56 13.65 -4.28
CA PHE A 96 2.42 14.58 -3.54
C PHE A 96 2.60 14.15 -2.08
N MET A 97 1.61 14.40 -1.22
CA MET A 97 1.70 14.14 0.21
C MET A 97 0.34 14.17 0.93
N ILE A 98 0.31 13.61 2.14
CA ILE A 98 -0.79 13.75 3.11
C ILE A 98 -0.28 14.48 4.35
N GLN A 99 -0.97 15.54 4.79
CA GLN A 99 -0.53 16.44 5.87
C GLN A 99 -1.52 16.44 7.04
N GLY A 100 -0.98 16.37 8.25
CA GLY A 100 -1.70 16.32 9.52
C GLY A 100 -0.98 17.07 10.64
N GLY A 101 -1.35 16.77 11.89
CA GLY A 101 -0.65 17.24 13.09
C GLY A 101 -1.09 18.60 13.65
N ASP A 102 -2.13 19.22 13.10
CA ASP A 102 -2.77 20.39 13.72
C ASP A 102 -3.85 19.93 14.74
N PHE A 103 -3.41 19.56 15.94
CA PHE A 103 -4.30 19.14 17.03
C PHE A 103 -5.01 20.31 17.74
N THR A 104 -4.73 21.55 17.35
CA THR A 104 -5.30 22.75 18.01
C THR A 104 -6.49 23.33 17.25
N ALA A 105 -6.32 23.61 15.95
CA ALA A 105 -7.34 24.21 15.08
C ALA A 105 -7.88 23.21 14.04
N GLY A 106 -7.16 22.12 13.77
CA GLY A 106 -7.60 21.04 12.86
C GLY A 106 -7.66 21.44 11.38
N ASN A 107 -7.07 22.56 10.99
CA ASN A 107 -7.22 23.15 9.65
C ASN A 107 -5.91 23.65 9.02
N GLY A 108 -4.78 23.44 9.69
CA GLY A 108 -3.46 23.83 9.23
C GLY A 108 -2.98 25.19 9.73
N THR A 109 -3.79 25.93 10.49
CA THR A 109 -3.41 27.23 11.07
C THR A 109 -2.81 27.13 12.46
N GLY A 110 -2.88 25.95 13.08
CA GLY A 110 -2.45 25.72 14.45
C GLY A 110 -1.31 24.73 14.59
N GLY A 111 -1.21 24.14 15.78
CA GLY A 111 -0.17 23.22 16.20
C GLY A 111 0.91 23.92 17.03
N GLU A 112 1.57 23.15 17.88
CA GLU A 112 2.71 23.59 18.67
C GLU A 112 3.60 22.38 19.01
N SER A 113 4.90 22.62 19.17
CA SER A 113 5.86 21.57 19.51
C SER A 113 5.94 21.36 21.03
N ILE A 114 6.60 20.29 21.44
CA ILE A 114 6.91 20.06 22.86
C ILE A 114 7.93 21.07 23.42
N TYR A 115 8.55 21.88 22.56
CA TYR A 115 9.53 22.90 22.93
C TYR A 115 8.94 24.32 22.96
N GLY A 116 7.65 24.47 22.58
CA GLY A 116 6.96 25.75 22.46
C GLY A 116 6.20 25.86 21.15
N THR A 117 5.83 27.07 20.75
CA THR A 117 5.04 27.26 19.52
C THR A 117 5.79 26.81 18.27
N LYS A 118 7.11 27.04 18.21
CA LYS A 118 7.99 26.70 17.08
C LYS A 118 9.36 26.24 17.55
N PHE A 119 10.08 25.48 16.72
CA PHE A 119 11.50 25.14 16.88
C PHE A 119 12.24 25.16 15.53
N ASP A 120 13.57 25.25 15.61
CA ASP A 120 14.45 25.41 14.46
C ASP A 120 14.48 24.19 13.53
N ASP A 121 14.90 24.38 12.28
CA ASP A 121 15.24 23.26 11.38
C ASP A 121 16.51 22.58 11.87
N GLU A 122 16.45 21.28 12.15
CA GLU A 122 17.56 20.57 12.77
C GLU A 122 18.69 20.28 11.79
N ASN A 123 18.38 19.64 10.65
CA ASN A 123 19.25 19.52 9.48
C ASN A 123 18.43 19.08 8.25
N PHE A 124 19.07 19.00 7.09
CA PHE A 124 18.48 18.54 5.83
C PHE A 124 19.31 17.42 5.19
N GLU A 125 19.88 16.52 6.01
CA GLU A 125 20.72 15.42 5.52
C GLU A 125 19.93 14.44 4.65
N LYS A 126 18.71 14.11 5.08
CA LYS A 126 17.79 13.23 4.34
C LYS A 126 17.01 14.02 3.29
N LYS A 127 16.98 13.47 2.08
CA LYS A 127 16.25 14.02 0.92
C LYS A 127 14.89 13.35 0.78
N HIS A 128 13.96 14.01 0.10
CA HIS A 128 12.64 13.49 -0.19
C HIS A 128 12.66 12.60 -1.44
N GLU A 129 13.48 11.56 -1.44
CA GLU A 129 13.82 10.76 -2.63
C GLU A 129 12.86 9.62 -2.94
N LYS A 130 11.96 9.29 -2.01
CA LYS A 130 11.02 8.16 -2.13
C LYS A 130 9.67 8.47 -1.46
N PRO A 131 8.60 7.71 -1.78
CA PRO A 131 7.36 7.78 -1.02
C PRO A 131 7.55 7.36 0.45
N PHE A 132 6.57 7.69 1.27
CA PHE A 132 6.45 7.31 2.67
C PHE A 132 7.48 7.88 3.63
N LEU A 133 8.15 8.96 3.23
CA LEU A 133 9.00 9.72 4.14
C LEU A 133 8.13 10.64 5.00
N LEU A 134 8.47 10.71 6.28
CA LEU A 134 7.84 11.56 7.27
C LEU A 134 8.68 12.84 7.43
N SER A 135 8.05 13.99 7.23
CA SER A 135 8.74 15.28 7.16
C SER A 135 7.93 16.42 7.79
N MET A 136 8.62 17.43 8.32
CA MET A 136 7.99 18.55 9.03
C MET A 136 7.32 19.54 8.08
N ALA A 137 6.06 19.87 8.35
CA ALA A 137 5.44 21.05 7.72
C ALA A 137 5.90 22.31 8.47
N ASN A 138 6.15 23.39 7.71
CA ASN A 138 6.56 24.68 8.26
C ASN A 138 6.00 25.84 7.40
N ALA A 139 6.12 27.06 7.92
CA ALA A 139 5.76 28.31 7.25
C ALA A 139 7.01 29.14 6.90
N GLY A 140 8.12 28.47 6.57
CA GLY A 140 9.44 29.06 6.35
C GLY A 140 10.49 28.58 7.37
N PRO A 141 11.76 29.00 7.21
CA PRO A 141 12.87 28.52 8.03
C PRO A 141 12.64 28.67 9.53
N GLY A 142 12.93 27.62 10.29
CA GLY A 142 12.86 27.60 11.76
C GLY A 142 11.45 27.72 12.33
N THR A 143 10.43 27.26 11.60
CA THR A 143 9.03 27.37 12.04
C THR A 143 8.34 26.02 12.25
N ASN A 144 9.11 24.99 12.60
CA ASN A 144 8.58 23.66 12.87
C ASN A 144 7.70 23.66 14.12
N GLY A 145 6.53 23.05 14.06
CA GLY A 145 5.58 22.93 15.17
C GLY A 145 5.25 21.46 15.43
N SER A 146 3.97 21.10 15.27
CA SER A 146 3.49 19.72 15.30
C SER A 146 3.00 19.20 13.96
N GLN A 147 2.86 20.08 12.96
CA GLN A 147 2.37 19.64 11.66
C GLN A 147 3.45 18.86 10.91
N PHE A 148 3.02 17.79 10.27
CA PHE A 148 3.88 16.89 9.50
C PHE A 148 3.18 16.51 8.19
N PHE A 149 3.94 16.01 7.25
CA PHE A 149 3.40 15.32 6.08
C PHE A 149 4.12 14.00 5.82
N ILE A 150 3.41 13.10 5.16
CA ILE A 150 3.94 11.83 4.65
C ILE A 150 3.95 11.96 3.12
N THR A 151 5.13 11.78 2.51
CA THR A 151 5.25 11.82 1.04
C THR A 151 4.56 10.60 0.42
N THR A 152 4.03 10.74 -0.80
CA THR A 152 3.47 9.62 -1.56
C THR A 152 4.18 9.40 -2.90
N VAL A 153 5.12 10.29 -3.22
CA VAL A 153 6.06 10.23 -4.35
C VAL A 153 7.37 10.91 -3.92
N PRO A 154 8.46 10.79 -4.70
CA PRO A 154 9.64 11.63 -4.52
C PRO A 154 9.29 13.13 -4.66
N THR A 155 9.76 13.97 -3.73
CA THR A 155 9.44 15.41 -3.68
C THR A 155 10.70 16.29 -3.53
N PRO A 156 11.67 16.21 -4.46
CA PRO A 156 12.98 16.88 -4.32
C PRO A 156 12.90 18.41 -4.24
N HIS A 157 11.79 19.01 -4.65
CA HIS A 157 11.56 20.46 -4.52
C HIS A 157 11.37 20.92 -3.05
N LEU A 158 11.19 19.98 -2.11
CA LEU A 158 11.12 20.19 -0.66
C LEU A 158 12.48 20.03 0.04
N ASP A 159 13.51 19.54 -0.66
CA ASP A 159 14.85 19.37 -0.10
C ASP A 159 15.43 20.71 0.36
N GLY A 160 16.08 20.70 1.53
CA GLY A 160 16.63 21.90 2.15
C GLY A 160 15.60 22.87 2.73
N LYS A 161 14.30 22.51 2.71
CA LYS A 161 13.20 23.35 3.22
C LYS A 161 12.39 22.69 4.31
N HIS A 162 12.29 21.36 4.28
CA HIS A 162 11.54 20.56 5.25
C HIS A 162 12.44 19.47 5.81
N VAL A 163 12.43 19.31 7.13
CA VAL A 163 13.25 18.31 7.83
C VAL A 163 12.59 16.94 7.67
N VAL A 164 13.26 16.02 6.96
CA VAL A 164 12.87 14.60 6.92
C VAL A 164 13.39 13.92 8.18
N PHE A 165 12.49 13.31 8.96
CA PHE A 165 12.82 12.80 10.29
C PHE A 165 12.33 11.37 10.56
N GLY A 166 11.78 10.70 9.56
CA GLY A 166 11.35 9.31 9.67
C GLY A 166 10.75 8.76 8.39
N GLU A 167 10.19 7.57 8.47
CA GLU A 167 9.47 6.93 7.37
C GLU A 167 8.41 5.95 7.88
N VAL A 168 7.44 5.64 7.02
CA VAL A 168 6.44 4.58 7.30
C VAL A 168 7.10 3.22 7.15
N LEU A 169 6.93 2.35 8.13
CA LEU A 169 7.36 0.96 8.07
C LEU A 169 6.23 0.05 7.53
N SER A 170 5.04 0.12 8.14
CA SER A 170 3.84 -0.61 7.71
C SER A 170 2.59 0.27 7.66
N GLY A 171 1.55 -0.19 6.97
CA GLY A 171 0.32 0.59 6.74
C GLY A 171 0.40 1.53 5.54
N LYS A 172 1.33 1.28 4.59
CA LYS A 172 1.47 2.05 3.34
C LYS A 172 0.17 2.10 2.54
N SER A 173 -0.60 1.03 2.51
CA SER A 173 -1.89 1.02 1.83
C SER A 173 -2.94 1.94 2.47
N ILE A 174 -2.85 2.20 3.77
CA ILE A 174 -3.67 3.21 4.45
C ILE A 174 -3.26 4.61 3.98
N VAL A 175 -1.96 4.89 3.87
CA VAL A 175 -1.44 6.15 3.32
C VAL A 175 -1.93 6.35 1.87
N ARG A 176 -1.79 5.33 1.01
CA ARG A 176 -2.32 5.34 -0.37
C ARG A 176 -3.83 5.54 -0.42
N LYS A 177 -4.56 4.93 0.52
CA LYS A 177 -6.01 5.09 0.60
C LYS A 177 -6.40 6.52 0.94
N ILE A 178 -5.71 7.14 1.90
CA ILE A 178 -5.90 8.56 2.25
C ILE A 178 -5.58 9.44 1.04
N GLU A 179 -4.43 9.21 0.39
CA GLU A 179 -3.99 9.95 -0.80
C GLU A 179 -5.03 9.97 -1.93
N ASN A 180 -5.70 8.83 -2.16
CA ASN A 180 -6.65 8.67 -3.25
C ASN A 180 -8.08 9.13 -2.90
N MET A 181 -8.31 9.69 -1.72
CA MET A 181 -9.62 10.24 -1.36
C MET A 181 -9.94 11.48 -2.20
N PRO A 182 -11.21 11.64 -2.64
CA PRO A 182 -11.63 12.91 -3.21
C PRO A 182 -11.52 14.04 -2.19
N THR A 183 -11.05 15.20 -2.64
CA THR A 183 -10.86 16.38 -1.81
C THR A 183 -11.85 17.49 -2.14
N GLN A 184 -12.08 18.36 -1.18
CA GLN A 184 -12.82 19.61 -1.27
C GLN A 184 -11.86 20.77 -1.60
N PRO A 185 -12.37 21.97 -1.95
CA PRO A 185 -11.51 23.15 -2.09
C PRO A 185 -10.59 23.34 -0.87
N GLY A 186 -9.32 23.64 -1.12
CA GLY A 186 -8.28 23.69 -0.08
C GLY A 186 -7.68 22.32 0.27
N ASP A 187 -7.82 21.33 -0.61
CA ASP A 187 -7.22 19.98 -0.50
C ASP A 187 -7.68 19.17 0.72
N LYS A 188 -8.79 19.57 1.37
CA LYS A 188 -9.32 18.84 2.53
C LYS A 188 -10.02 17.56 2.07
N PRO A 189 -9.73 16.38 2.66
CA PRO A 189 -10.46 15.14 2.37
C PRO A 189 -11.97 15.29 2.56
N ASN A 190 -12.77 14.67 1.67
CA ASN A 190 -14.23 14.74 1.73
C ASN A 190 -14.86 13.97 2.92
N LYS A 191 -14.11 13.07 3.55
CA LYS A 191 -14.44 12.40 4.80
C LYS A 191 -13.31 12.65 5.79
N ASP A 192 -13.65 12.80 7.05
CA ASP A 192 -12.65 13.01 8.09
C ASP A 192 -11.71 11.81 8.19
N VAL A 193 -10.41 12.08 8.09
CA VAL A 193 -9.32 11.13 8.32
C VAL A 193 -8.73 11.47 9.68
N THR A 194 -8.93 10.61 10.67
CA THR A 194 -8.61 10.89 12.07
C THR A 194 -7.63 9.88 12.62
N ILE A 195 -6.62 10.36 13.35
CA ILE A 195 -5.74 9.56 14.20
C ILE A 195 -6.53 9.23 15.47
N THR A 196 -7.14 8.05 15.50
CA THR A 196 -8.00 7.62 16.62
C THR A 196 -7.22 7.18 17.85
N ASP A 197 -6.00 6.67 17.63
CA ASP A 197 -5.04 6.38 18.70
C ASP A 197 -3.63 6.53 18.17
N CYS A 198 -2.67 6.76 19.07
CA CYS A 198 -1.26 6.86 18.73
C CYS A 198 -0.39 6.58 19.95
N GLY A 199 0.87 6.23 19.71
CA GLY A 199 1.81 5.94 20.77
C GLY A 199 3.16 5.48 20.27
N GLU A 200 4.02 5.10 21.21
CA GLU A 200 5.33 4.49 20.96
C GLU A 200 5.24 2.97 21.14
N LEU A 201 5.83 2.24 20.21
CA LEU A 201 5.94 0.78 20.24
C LEU A 201 7.20 0.40 21.01
N THR A 202 7.13 -0.65 21.83
CA THR A 202 8.28 -1.15 22.60
C THR A 202 8.37 -2.67 22.55
N GLY A 203 9.57 -3.21 22.82
CA GLY A 203 9.79 -4.67 22.82
C GLY A 203 9.42 -5.32 21.49
N GLU A 204 8.69 -6.45 21.57
CA GLU A 204 8.27 -7.23 20.41
C GLU A 204 7.38 -6.45 19.44
N GLU A 205 6.55 -5.51 19.92
CA GLU A 205 5.71 -4.68 19.04
C GLU A 205 6.56 -3.73 18.19
N ALA A 206 7.64 -3.20 18.78
CA ALA A 206 8.59 -2.39 18.04
C ALA A 206 9.29 -3.25 17.00
N GLU A 207 9.81 -4.43 17.38
CA GLU A 207 10.54 -5.33 16.47
C GLU A 207 9.71 -5.72 15.23
N ASN A 208 8.40 -5.92 15.40
CA ASN A 208 7.48 -6.31 14.33
C ASN A 208 6.77 -5.12 13.63
N ALA A 209 7.16 -3.87 13.89
CA ALA A 209 6.45 -2.70 13.38
C ALA A 209 6.40 -2.61 11.84
N ASP A 210 7.37 -3.21 11.15
CA ASP A 210 7.45 -3.28 9.68
C ASP A 210 6.56 -4.36 9.06
N GLN A 211 6.00 -5.26 9.87
CA GLN A 211 5.10 -6.28 9.38
C GLN A 211 3.73 -5.68 9.06
N LYS A 212 3.27 -5.89 7.84
CA LYS A 212 1.90 -5.57 7.44
C LYS A 212 0.94 -6.41 8.27
N THR A 213 -0.03 -5.76 8.92
CA THR A 213 -1.18 -6.47 9.52
C THR A 213 -1.99 -7.14 8.40
N PRO A 214 -2.11 -8.48 8.39
CA PRO A 214 -2.90 -9.15 7.38
C PRO A 214 -4.37 -8.76 7.46
N ASP A 215 -5.05 -8.74 6.31
CA ASP A 215 -6.50 -8.53 6.31
C ASP A 215 -7.26 -9.80 6.75
N ALA A 216 -8.59 -9.79 6.63
CA ALA A 216 -9.43 -10.94 6.99
C ALA A 216 -9.10 -12.24 6.23
N THR A 217 -8.36 -12.17 5.11
CA THR A 217 -7.89 -13.34 4.36
C THR A 217 -6.52 -13.84 4.80
N GLY A 218 -5.81 -13.08 5.64
CA GLY A 218 -4.43 -13.37 6.02
C GLY A 218 -3.40 -12.91 4.99
N ASP A 219 -3.74 -11.99 4.08
CA ASP A 219 -2.84 -11.49 3.03
C ASP A 219 -1.71 -10.60 3.59
N PRO A 220 -0.44 -11.06 3.56
CA PRO A 220 0.69 -10.34 4.15
C PRO A 220 1.38 -9.38 3.18
N TYR A 221 0.99 -9.33 1.91
CA TYR A 221 1.75 -8.62 0.87
C TYR A 221 1.37 -7.14 0.80
N GLU A 222 2.29 -6.29 0.36
CA GLU A 222 1.96 -4.89 0.04
C GLU A 222 0.85 -4.80 -1.01
N ASP A 223 -0.03 -3.81 -0.92
CA ASP A 223 -1.17 -3.73 -1.85
C ASP A 223 -0.78 -3.23 -3.25
N PHE A 224 0.35 -2.53 -3.32
CA PHE A 224 1.01 -2.02 -4.50
C PHE A 224 2.43 -2.59 -4.56
N PRO A 225 2.78 -3.33 -5.64
CA PRO A 225 4.07 -4.00 -5.72
C PRO A 225 5.27 -3.04 -5.70
N GLU A 226 5.13 -1.83 -6.24
CA GLU A 226 6.15 -0.77 -6.23
C GLU A 226 6.47 -0.24 -4.83
N ASP A 227 5.58 -0.48 -3.84
CA ASP A 227 5.77 -0.06 -2.46
C ASP A 227 6.56 -1.09 -1.62
N ASN A 228 6.96 -2.24 -2.21
CA ASN A 228 7.84 -3.21 -1.55
C ASN A 228 9.25 -2.63 -1.39
N THR A 229 9.87 -2.87 -0.23
CA THR A 229 11.25 -2.43 0.06
C THR A 229 12.26 -2.96 -0.96
N THR A 230 12.01 -4.15 -1.48
CA THR A 230 12.76 -4.74 -2.59
C THR A 230 11.75 -5.33 -3.56
N PRO A 231 11.85 -5.03 -4.88
CA PRO A 231 11.00 -5.65 -5.88
C PRO A 231 11.09 -7.19 -5.78
N PRO A 232 9.96 -7.91 -5.80
CA PRO A 232 9.98 -9.36 -5.70
C PRO A 232 10.64 -9.96 -6.94
N SER A 233 11.43 -11.02 -6.75
CA SER A 233 11.92 -11.85 -7.86
C SER A 233 10.76 -12.51 -8.62
N ALA A 234 11.03 -13.09 -9.79
CA ALA A 234 10.01 -13.83 -10.53
C ALA A 234 9.42 -15.01 -9.73
N ALA A 235 10.25 -15.73 -8.98
CA ALA A 235 9.80 -16.83 -8.13
C ALA A 235 8.91 -16.35 -6.98
N GLU A 236 9.27 -15.25 -6.34
CA GLU A 236 8.45 -14.61 -5.30
C GLU A 236 7.14 -14.07 -5.88
N THR A 237 7.18 -13.49 -7.08
CA THR A 237 5.98 -13.01 -7.78
C THR A 237 5.02 -14.16 -8.08
N VAL A 238 5.51 -15.30 -8.56
CA VAL A 238 4.67 -16.51 -8.75
C VAL A 238 4.01 -16.93 -7.44
N LYS A 239 4.76 -16.95 -6.34
CA LYS A 239 4.23 -17.29 -5.02
C LYS A 239 3.16 -16.30 -4.58
N ILE A 240 3.46 -14.99 -4.57
CA ILE A 240 2.56 -13.91 -4.17
C ILE A 240 1.25 -13.97 -4.95
N VAL A 241 1.33 -14.07 -6.28
CA VAL A 241 0.16 -14.10 -7.17
C VAL A 241 -0.66 -15.37 -6.96
N THR A 242 -0.01 -16.50 -6.68
CA THR A 242 -0.69 -17.77 -6.35
C THR A 242 -1.43 -17.69 -5.01
N ASP A 243 -0.81 -17.07 -4.00
CA ASP A 243 -1.41 -16.87 -2.69
C ASP A 243 -2.59 -15.89 -2.78
N LEU A 244 -2.44 -14.79 -3.52
CA LEU A 244 -3.52 -13.82 -3.81
C LEU A 244 -4.70 -14.46 -4.54
N LYS A 245 -4.45 -15.33 -5.52
CA LYS A 245 -5.50 -16.14 -6.14
C LYS A 245 -6.23 -16.99 -5.10
N THR A 246 -5.50 -17.59 -4.16
CA THR A 246 -6.06 -18.45 -3.10
C THR A 246 -6.89 -17.63 -2.09
N PHE A 247 -6.41 -16.46 -1.69
CA PHE A 247 -7.16 -15.52 -0.86
C PHE A 247 -8.43 -15.04 -1.55
N GLY A 248 -8.35 -14.68 -2.84
CA GLY A 248 -9.51 -14.29 -3.64
C GLY A 248 -10.54 -15.41 -3.77
N ASN A 249 -10.09 -16.65 -4.00
CA ASN A 249 -10.97 -17.82 -4.03
C ASN A 249 -11.67 -18.06 -2.69
N THR A 250 -10.97 -17.82 -1.57
CA THR A 250 -11.51 -17.98 -0.22
C THR A 250 -12.57 -16.92 0.07
N ALA A 251 -12.29 -15.65 -0.27
CA ALA A 251 -13.25 -14.56 -0.17
C ALA A 251 -14.48 -14.81 -1.06
N PHE A 252 -14.29 -15.31 -2.28
CA PHE A 252 -15.38 -15.64 -3.20
C PHE A 252 -16.29 -16.74 -2.65
N LYS A 253 -15.71 -17.81 -2.08
CA LYS A 253 -16.48 -18.90 -1.43
C LYS A 253 -17.26 -18.42 -0.21
N SER A 254 -16.81 -17.35 0.42
CA SER A 254 -17.47 -16.70 1.56
C SER A 254 -18.47 -15.62 1.13
N ASP A 255 -18.82 -15.55 -0.16
CA ASP A 255 -19.72 -14.57 -0.78
C ASP A 255 -19.27 -13.10 -0.63
N ASN A 256 -18.00 -12.85 -0.30
CA ASN A 256 -17.43 -11.51 -0.23
C ASN A 256 -16.83 -11.13 -1.60
N LEU A 257 -17.70 -10.81 -2.55
CA LEU A 257 -17.31 -10.52 -3.94
C LEU A 257 -16.35 -9.32 -4.06
N PRO A 258 -16.55 -8.18 -3.35
CA PRO A 258 -15.62 -7.05 -3.44
C PRO A 258 -14.20 -7.41 -2.98
N LEU A 259 -14.08 -8.15 -1.87
CA LEU A 259 -12.77 -8.59 -1.37
C LEU A 259 -12.11 -9.60 -2.32
N ALA A 260 -12.89 -10.52 -2.87
CA ALA A 260 -12.37 -11.48 -3.86
C ALA A 260 -11.81 -10.78 -5.10
N LEU A 261 -12.54 -9.77 -5.60
CA LEU A 261 -12.13 -8.97 -6.73
C LEU A 261 -10.85 -8.18 -6.41
N ASP A 262 -10.77 -7.53 -5.25
CA ASP A 262 -9.58 -6.81 -4.79
C ASP A 262 -8.32 -7.71 -4.80
N LYS A 263 -8.44 -8.97 -4.34
CA LYS A 263 -7.31 -9.92 -4.37
C LYS A 263 -6.87 -10.30 -5.77
N TYR A 264 -7.81 -10.51 -6.69
CA TYR A 264 -7.45 -10.82 -8.08
C TYR A 264 -6.80 -9.62 -8.77
N GLU A 265 -7.34 -8.43 -8.59
CA GLU A 265 -6.77 -7.19 -9.13
C GLU A 265 -5.40 -6.88 -8.51
N LYS A 266 -5.21 -7.18 -7.22
CA LYS A 266 -3.90 -7.12 -6.57
C LYS A 266 -2.89 -8.07 -7.21
N GLY A 267 -3.27 -9.32 -7.46
CA GLY A 267 -2.41 -10.27 -8.16
C GLY A 267 -2.06 -9.77 -9.57
N LEU A 268 -2.99 -9.13 -10.27
CA LEU A 268 -2.73 -8.50 -11.57
C LEU A 268 -1.74 -7.33 -11.47
N ARG A 269 -1.81 -6.50 -10.42
CA ARG A 269 -0.81 -5.44 -10.18
C ARG A 269 0.59 -6.02 -10.07
N TYR A 270 0.78 -7.05 -9.25
CA TYR A 270 2.07 -7.75 -9.14
C TYR A 270 2.57 -8.32 -10.47
N LEU A 271 1.67 -8.84 -11.31
CA LEU A 271 2.04 -9.33 -12.64
C LEU A 271 2.41 -8.18 -13.59
N ASN A 272 1.84 -7.00 -13.44
CA ASN A 272 2.07 -5.84 -14.32
C ASN A 272 3.42 -5.16 -14.09
N GLU A 273 4.11 -5.44 -12.98
CA GLU A 273 5.50 -5.02 -12.79
C GLU A 273 6.49 -5.77 -13.70
N GLU A 274 6.01 -6.79 -14.42
CA GLU A 274 6.81 -7.57 -15.37
C GLU A 274 8.11 -8.11 -14.74
N PRO A 275 8.01 -9.11 -13.84
CA PRO A 275 9.16 -9.57 -13.08
C PRO A 275 10.30 -10.03 -13.98
N ASP A 276 11.54 -9.72 -13.58
CA ASP A 276 12.73 -10.11 -14.34
C ASP A 276 12.86 -11.64 -14.42
N LEU A 277 12.83 -12.15 -15.65
CA LEU A 277 12.90 -13.59 -15.95
C LEU A 277 14.30 -14.07 -16.33
N THR A 278 15.32 -13.19 -16.37
CA THR A 278 16.67 -13.53 -16.87
C THR A 278 17.32 -14.72 -16.16
N SER A 279 17.04 -14.89 -14.87
CA SER A 279 17.57 -15.97 -14.03
C SER A 279 16.51 -17.01 -13.62
N ALA A 280 15.28 -16.87 -14.14
CA ALA A 280 14.16 -17.70 -13.73
C ALA A 280 14.13 -19.06 -14.48
N PRO A 281 13.57 -20.13 -13.86
CA PRO A 281 13.29 -21.38 -14.56
C PRO A 281 12.44 -21.16 -15.82
N ALA A 282 12.64 -21.97 -16.86
CA ALA A 282 11.99 -21.80 -18.16
C ALA A 282 10.45 -21.84 -18.08
N GLU A 283 9.89 -22.60 -17.14
CA GLU A 283 8.45 -22.73 -16.88
C GLU A 283 7.84 -21.52 -16.15
N THR A 284 8.64 -20.57 -15.66
CA THR A 284 8.16 -19.42 -14.90
C THR A 284 7.26 -18.53 -15.76
N SER A 285 7.66 -18.29 -17.01
CA SER A 285 6.90 -17.45 -17.95
C SER A 285 5.50 -18.02 -18.25
N SER A 286 5.42 -19.33 -18.49
CA SER A 286 4.13 -20.00 -18.74
C SER A 286 3.26 -20.03 -17.48
N THR A 287 3.87 -20.18 -16.30
CA THR A 287 3.18 -20.10 -15.01
C THR A 287 2.58 -18.73 -14.75
N LEU A 288 3.36 -17.65 -14.95
CA LEU A 288 2.89 -16.27 -14.81
C LEU A 288 1.77 -15.96 -15.82
N SER A 289 1.90 -16.43 -17.05
CA SER A 289 0.86 -16.28 -18.09
C SER A 289 -0.45 -16.99 -17.69
N SER A 290 -0.36 -18.23 -17.19
CA SER A 290 -1.53 -18.98 -16.70
C SER A 290 -2.21 -18.29 -15.51
N LEU A 291 -1.43 -17.74 -14.57
CA LEU A 291 -1.94 -16.93 -13.48
C LEU A 291 -2.62 -15.65 -13.99
N ARG A 292 -2.01 -14.95 -14.95
CA ARG A 292 -2.57 -13.74 -15.58
C ARG A 292 -3.93 -14.02 -16.21
N PHE A 293 -4.05 -15.10 -16.98
CA PHE A 293 -5.33 -15.53 -17.55
C PHE A 293 -6.36 -15.77 -16.44
N THR A 294 -5.99 -16.57 -15.44
CA THR A 294 -6.90 -16.98 -14.36
C THR A 294 -7.44 -15.77 -13.60
N LEU A 295 -6.57 -14.84 -13.23
CA LEU A 295 -6.95 -13.65 -12.48
C LEU A 295 -7.83 -12.72 -13.30
N ASN A 296 -7.44 -12.38 -14.54
CA ASN A 296 -8.27 -11.55 -15.42
C ASN A 296 -9.65 -12.18 -15.66
N SER A 297 -9.68 -13.48 -15.94
CA SER A 297 -10.93 -14.19 -16.17
C SER A 297 -11.81 -14.16 -14.92
N ASN A 298 -11.26 -14.41 -13.73
CA ASN A 298 -12.01 -14.36 -12.48
C ASN A 298 -12.49 -12.95 -12.13
N SER A 299 -11.67 -11.92 -12.36
CA SER A 299 -12.09 -10.53 -12.23
C SER A 299 -13.27 -10.21 -13.14
N ALA A 300 -13.26 -10.66 -14.41
CA ALA A 300 -14.37 -10.48 -15.32
C ALA A 300 -15.69 -11.10 -14.81
N LEU A 301 -15.61 -12.30 -14.22
CA LEU A 301 -16.76 -12.94 -13.58
C LEU A 301 -17.32 -12.10 -12.43
N LEU A 302 -16.45 -11.58 -11.56
CA LEU A 302 -16.88 -10.80 -10.40
C LEU A 302 -17.41 -9.42 -10.80
N HIS A 303 -16.78 -8.73 -11.75
CA HIS A 303 -17.30 -7.49 -12.30
C HIS A 303 -18.69 -7.68 -12.91
N ASN A 304 -18.93 -8.77 -13.64
CA ASN A 304 -20.27 -9.11 -14.14
C ASN A 304 -21.29 -9.31 -13.00
N LYS A 305 -20.93 -10.05 -11.94
CA LYS A 305 -21.79 -10.25 -10.76
C LYS A 305 -22.11 -8.92 -10.04
N LEU A 306 -21.14 -8.01 -10.01
CA LEU A 306 -21.26 -6.67 -9.42
C LEU A 306 -21.89 -5.65 -10.38
N LYS A 307 -22.23 -6.04 -11.62
CA LYS A 307 -22.78 -5.17 -12.68
C LYS A 307 -21.84 -4.06 -13.14
N ASN A 308 -20.54 -4.22 -12.93
CA ASN A 308 -19.48 -3.35 -13.46
C ASN A 308 -19.13 -3.78 -14.88
N PHE A 309 -20.08 -3.70 -15.80
CA PHE A 309 -19.94 -4.34 -17.12
C PHE A 309 -18.79 -3.79 -17.96
N SER A 310 -18.45 -2.50 -17.85
CA SER A 310 -17.28 -1.95 -18.55
C SER A 310 -15.97 -2.58 -18.08
N ASP A 311 -15.80 -2.82 -16.79
CA ASP A 311 -14.58 -3.44 -16.25
C ASP A 311 -14.58 -4.96 -16.42
N ALA A 312 -15.77 -5.58 -16.49
CA ALA A 312 -15.92 -6.97 -16.88
C ALA A 312 -15.44 -7.21 -18.32
N GLU A 313 -15.80 -6.32 -19.25
CA GLU A 313 -15.34 -6.37 -20.64
C GLU A 313 -13.81 -6.26 -20.71
N LYS A 314 -13.23 -5.22 -20.12
CA LYS A 314 -11.76 -5.02 -20.09
C LYS A 314 -11.03 -6.22 -19.52
N SER A 315 -11.50 -6.75 -18.39
CA SER A 315 -10.87 -7.90 -17.73
C SER A 315 -10.95 -9.16 -18.58
N ALA A 316 -12.09 -9.40 -19.26
CA ALA A 316 -12.24 -10.54 -20.13
C ALA A 316 -11.41 -10.42 -21.42
N SER A 317 -11.31 -9.21 -21.99
CA SER A 317 -10.42 -8.90 -23.11
C SER A 317 -8.95 -9.15 -22.74
N ALA A 318 -8.51 -8.64 -21.58
CA ALA A 318 -7.16 -8.90 -21.06
C ALA A 318 -6.89 -10.39 -20.79
N ALA A 319 -7.91 -11.19 -20.44
CA ALA A 319 -7.76 -12.64 -20.35
C ALA A 319 -7.56 -13.28 -21.74
N LEU A 320 -8.27 -12.80 -22.76
CA LEU A 320 -8.19 -13.31 -24.13
C LEU A 320 -6.87 -12.95 -24.83
N ASP A 321 -6.21 -11.87 -24.41
CA ASP A 321 -4.89 -11.47 -24.91
C ASP A 321 -3.76 -12.39 -24.40
N VAL A 322 -4.01 -13.22 -23.38
CA VAL A 322 -3.02 -14.19 -22.88
C VAL A 322 -2.87 -15.35 -23.88
N THR A 323 -1.63 -15.58 -24.33
CA THR A 323 -1.32 -16.66 -25.26
C THR A 323 -1.17 -18.02 -24.55
N GLY A 324 -1.29 -19.12 -25.31
CA GLY A 324 -1.06 -20.47 -24.77
C GLY A 324 -2.19 -21.02 -23.88
N VAL A 325 -3.35 -20.37 -23.85
CA VAL A 325 -4.53 -20.82 -23.07
C VAL A 325 -5.36 -21.86 -23.84
N SER A 326 -6.01 -22.76 -23.10
CA SER A 326 -6.86 -23.82 -23.67
C SER A 326 -8.12 -23.26 -24.34
N ASP A 327 -8.69 -23.97 -25.30
CA ASP A 327 -9.93 -23.55 -25.96
C ASP A 327 -11.11 -23.46 -24.99
N ALA A 328 -11.14 -24.32 -23.96
CA ALA A 328 -12.12 -24.25 -22.88
C ALA A 328 -12.00 -22.96 -22.06
N ASP A 329 -10.78 -22.51 -21.80
CA ASP A 329 -10.51 -21.26 -21.10
C ASP A 329 -10.81 -20.03 -21.96
N LYS A 330 -10.47 -20.07 -23.25
CA LYS A 330 -10.88 -19.02 -24.21
C LYS A 330 -12.40 -18.90 -24.30
N ALA A 331 -13.11 -20.02 -24.45
CA ALA A 331 -14.58 -20.04 -24.49
C ALA A 331 -15.19 -19.45 -23.20
N LYS A 332 -14.61 -19.75 -22.04
CA LYS A 332 -15.01 -19.18 -20.74
C LYS A 332 -14.80 -17.67 -20.68
N ALA A 333 -13.67 -17.15 -21.17
CA ALA A 333 -13.40 -15.72 -21.21
C ALA A 333 -14.30 -14.99 -22.21
N LEU A 334 -14.53 -15.55 -23.40
CA LEU A 334 -15.49 -15.05 -24.39
C LEU A 334 -16.91 -15.00 -23.80
N TYR A 335 -17.36 -16.07 -23.13
CA TYR A 335 -18.65 -16.07 -22.46
C TYR A 335 -18.75 -14.95 -21.42
N ARG A 336 -17.73 -14.76 -20.58
CA ARG A 336 -17.70 -13.67 -19.58
C ARG A 336 -17.75 -12.28 -20.24
N ARG A 337 -17.06 -12.08 -21.36
CA ARG A 337 -17.11 -10.82 -22.12
C ARG A 337 -18.46 -10.60 -22.79
N ALA A 338 -19.07 -11.66 -23.31
CA ALA A 338 -20.43 -11.59 -23.87
C ALA A 338 -21.47 -11.16 -22.83
N ILE A 339 -21.39 -11.68 -21.60
CA ILE A 339 -22.26 -11.21 -20.50
C ILE A 339 -22.06 -9.72 -20.21
N ALA A 340 -20.81 -9.26 -20.28
CA ALA A 340 -20.50 -7.83 -20.13
C ALA A 340 -21.14 -7.01 -21.26
N TYR A 341 -21.00 -7.45 -22.51
CA TYR A 341 -21.63 -6.81 -23.67
C TYR A 341 -23.15 -6.78 -23.57
N VAL A 342 -23.80 -7.85 -23.11
CA VAL A 342 -25.25 -7.85 -22.81
C VAL A 342 -25.59 -6.75 -21.79
N GLY A 343 -24.81 -6.63 -20.71
CA GLY A 343 -24.99 -5.58 -19.72
C GLY A 343 -24.76 -4.16 -20.26
N LEU A 344 -23.86 -4.01 -21.23
CA LEU A 344 -23.57 -2.76 -21.95
C LEU A 344 -24.55 -2.48 -23.10
N LYS A 345 -25.47 -3.41 -23.38
CA LYS A 345 -26.40 -3.37 -24.54
C LYS A 345 -25.70 -3.41 -25.90
N ASP A 346 -24.52 -4.01 -25.95
CA ASP A 346 -23.81 -4.35 -27.19
C ASP A 346 -24.21 -5.77 -27.63
N GLU A 347 -25.33 -5.87 -28.34
CA GLU A 347 -25.87 -7.15 -28.79
C GLU A 347 -24.98 -7.81 -29.85
N ASP A 348 -24.35 -7.01 -30.72
CA ASP A 348 -23.48 -7.52 -31.79
C ASP A 348 -22.18 -8.11 -31.22
N GLY A 349 -21.57 -7.42 -30.25
CA GLY A 349 -20.42 -7.92 -29.51
C GLY A 349 -20.74 -9.22 -28.76
N ALA A 350 -21.89 -9.26 -28.07
CA ALA A 350 -22.33 -10.45 -27.35
C ALA A 350 -22.56 -11.66 -28.27
N LEU A 351 -23.23 -11.46 -29.42
CA LEU A 351 -23.45 -12.52 -30.40
C LEU A 351 -22.14 -13.06 -30.94
N LYS A 352 -21.23 -12.18 -31.33
CA LYS A 352 -19.92 -12.57 -31.88
C LYS A 352 -19.14 -13.46 -30.90
N ASP A 353 -19.05 -13.04 -29.64
CA ASP A 353 -18.30 -13.78 -28.62
C ASP A 353 -18.98 -15.10 -28.25
N LEU A 354 -20.31 -15.15 -28.17
CA LEU A 354 -21.04 -16.40 -27.86
C LEU A 354 -20.97 -17.41 -29.00
N GLU A 355 -21.01 -16.96 -30.25
CA GLU A 355 -20.83 -17.84 -31.41
C GLU A 355 -19.42 -18.40 -31.45
N GLU A 356 -18.40 -17.59 -31.17
CA GLU A 356 -17.02 -18.06 -31.10
C GLU A 356 -16.80 -19.02 -29.92
N ALA A 357 -17.34 -18.71 -28.73
CA ALA A 357 -17.29 -19.61 -27.58
C ALA A 357 -17.93 -20.98 -27.89
N ASN A 358 -19.06 -20.99 -28.61
CA ASN A 358 -19.73 -22.23 -29.01
C ASN A 358 -18.98 -23.00 -30.11
N LYS A 359 -18.15 -22.35 -30.93
CA LYS A 359 -17.25 -23.06 -31.86
C LYS A 359 -16.12 -23.75 -31.12
N LEU A 360 -15.54 -23.08 -30.12
CA LEU A 360 -14.43 -23.61 -29.32
C LEU A 360 -14.89 -24.76 -28.40
N VAL A 361 -16.06 -24.62 -27.77
CA VAL A 361 -16.66 -25.66 -26.92
C VAL A 361 -18.12 -25.86 -27.32
N PRO A 362 -18.39 -26.69 -28.33
CA PRO A 362 -19.75 -26.97 -28.79
C PRO A 362 -20.60 -27.61 -27.69
N GLY A 363 -21.81 -27.09 -27.50
CA GLY A 363 -22.79 -27.69 -26.59
C GLY A 363 -22.63 -27.30 -25.12
N ASP A 364 -21.76 -26.33 -24.79
CA ASP A 364 -21.75 -25.74 -23.45
C ASP A 364 -23.13 -25.14 -23.13
N ALA A 365 -23.77 -25.64 -22.07
CA ALA A 365 -25.16 -25.30 -21.75
C ALA A 365 -25.36 -23.81 -21.43
N ALA A 366 -24.35 -23.15 -20.83
CA ALA A 366 -24.44 -21.73 -20.50
C ALA A 366 -24.32 -20.87 -21.75
N VAL A 367 -23.36 -21.20 -22.63
CA VAL A 367 -23.16 -20.49 -23.91
C VAL A 367 -24.38 -20.66 -24.81
N VAL A 368 -24.87 -21.89 -24.99
CA VAL A 368 -26.03 -22.17 -25.86
C VAL A 368 -27.28 -21.43 -25.37
N LYS A 369 -27.53 -21.45 -24.06
CA LYS A 369 -28.68 -20.76 -23.45
C LYS A 369 -28.59 -19.26 -23.67
N GLU A 370 -27.44 -18.66 -23.42
CA GLU A 370 -27.25 -17.21 -23.55
C GLU A 370 -27.32 -16.78 -25.02
N LEU A 371 -26.70 -17.53 -25.93
CA LEU A 371 -26.74 -17.28 -27.37
C LEU A 371 -28.18 -17.26 -27.89
N ALA A 372 -29.01 -18.21 -27.46
CA ALA A 372 -30.42 -18.24 -27.82
C ALA A 372 -31.18 -17.01 -27.28
N ALA A 373 -30.87 -16.57 -26.06
CA ALA A 373 -31.49 -15.39 -25.44
C ALA A 373 -31.11 -14.10 -26.19
N VAL A 374 -29.82 -13.90 -26.50
CA VAL A 374 -29.35 -12.72 -27.24
C VAL A 374 -29.92 -12.69 -28.66
N LYS A 375 -29.96 -13.83 -29.37
CA LYS A 375 -30.58 -13.93 -30.70
C LYS A 375 -32.06 -13.55 -30.69
N LYS A 376 -32.80 -14.01 -29.67
CA LYS A 376 -34.20 -13.64 -29.50
C LYS A 376 -34.37 -12.13 -29.26
N ASN A 377 -33.57 -11.55 -28.36
CA ASN A 377 -33.63 -10.13 -28.04
C ASN A 377 -33.33 -9.25 -29.27
N ALA A 378 -32.28 -9.58 -30.03
CA ALA A 378 -31.93 -8.89 -31.27
C ALA A 378 -33.07 -8.95 -32.30
N ALA A 379 -33.69 -10.13 -32.48
CA ALA A 379 -34.83 -10.29 -33.38
C ALA A 379 -36.06 -9.47 -32.93
N ASP A 380 -36.35 -9.44 -31.64
CA ASP A 380 -37.47 -8.68 -31.08
C ASP A 380 -37.24 -7.17 -31.17
N ARG A 381 -35.98 -6.71 -31.03
CA ARG A 381 -35.60 -5.31 -31.26
C ARG A 381 -35.76 -4.90 -32.71
N ALA A 382 -35.25 -5.69 -33.66
CA ALA A 382 -35.41 -5.42 -35.09
C ALA A 382 -36.89 -5.34 -35.50
N LYS A 383 -37.75 -6.19 -34.93
CA LYS A 383 -39.21 -6.10 -35.13
C LYS A 383 -39.80 -4.80 -34.59
N LYS A 384 -39.39 -4.35 -33.40
CA LYS A 384 -39.85 -3.08 -32.80
C LYS A 384 -39.39 -1.88 -33.62
N GLU A 385 -38.14 -1.85 -34.05
CA GLU A 385 -37.59 -0.79 -34.91
C GLU A 385 -38.36 -0.72 -36.24
N LYS A 386 -38.57 -1.87 -36.91
CA LYS A 386 -39.37 -1.93 -38.14
C LYS A 386 -40.80 -1.40 -37.93
N ALA A 387 -41.45 -1.76 -36.84
CA ALA A 387 -42.79 -1.29 -36.50
C ALA A 387 -42.84 0.21 -36.18
N ALA A 388 -41.79 0.76 -35.56
CA ALA A 388 -41.67 2.19 -35.29
C ALA A 388 -41.46 2.97 -36.60
N TYR A 389 -40.55 2.52 -37.48
CA TYR A 389 -40.34 3.13 -38.79
C TYR A 389 -41.61 3.13 -39.65
N SER A 390 -42.37 2.03 -39.68
CA SER A 390 -43.62 1.99 -40.44
C SER A 390 -44.66 3.03 -39.99
N LYS A 391 -44.64 3.43 -38.71
CA LYS A 391 -45.54 4.46 -38.15
C LYS A 391 -45.10 5.90 -38.42
N PHE A 392 -43.84 6.11 -38.79
CA PHE A 392 -43.33 7.44 -39.17
C PHE A 392 -43.57 7.78 -40.65
N PHE A 393 -43.80 6.76 -41.47
CA PHE A 393 -44.07 6.89 -42.92
C PHE A 393 -45.52 6.53 -43.30
N SER A 394 -46.38 6.30 -42.31
CA SER A 394 -47.85 6.25 -42.46
C SER A 394 -48.46 7.46 -41.76
#